data_AF-A0A3D1BBD7-F1
#
_entry.id   AF-A0A3D1BBD7-F1
#
_cell.length_a   1.000
_cell.length_b   1.000
_cell.length_c   1.000
_cell.angle_alpha   90.00
_cell.angle_beta   90.00
_cell.angle_gamma   90.00
#
_symmetry.space_group_name_H-M   'P 1'
#
loop_
_entity.id
_entity.type
_entity.pdbx_description
1 polymer ?
#
loop_
_entity_poly.entity_id
_entity_poly.type
_entity_poly.pdbx_seq_one_letter_code
_entity_poly.pdbx_strand_id
1 'polypeptide(L)' 'MLNEYLEGIIQIAFRHHGTLERIMGDGMAILFSAPLAQPDHQQRALACALEIRQFTREHAAAQHTAGIA' A
#
# COMPACT_ATOMS: atom_id res chain seq x y z
N MET A 1 -2.94 14.68 2.58
CA MET A 1 -3.20 14.41 1.15
C MET A 1 -2.28 13.30 0.64
N LEU A 2 -1.21 13.60 -0.10
CA LEU A 2 -0.37 12.54 -0.68
C LEU A 2 0.55 11.85 0.33
N ASN A 3 1.20 12.60 1.22
CA ASN A 3 2.13 12.01 2.19
C ASN A 3 1.44 11.04 3.14
N GLU A 4 0.25 11.40 3.65
CA GLU A 4 -0.57 10.54 4.51
C GLU A 4 -1.06 9.28 3.76
N TYR A 5 -1.42 9.45 2.48
CA TYR A 5 -1.80 8.33 1.63
C TYR A 5 -0.63 7.35 1.42
N LEU A 6 0.54 7.86 1.07
CA LEU A 6 1.76 7.06 0.90
C LEU A 6 2.17 6.39 2.21
N GLU A 7 2.10 7.10 3.33
CA GLU A 7 2.38 6.54 4.65
C GLU A 7 1.40 5.40 4.99
N GLY A 8 0.11 5.57 4.71
CA GLY A 8 -0.89 4.50 4.87
C GLY A 8 -0.57 3.26 4.04
N ILE A 9 -0.17 3.43 2.77
CA ILE A 9 0.26 2.30 1.92
C ILE A 9 1.52 1.64 2.48
N ILE A 10 2.50 2.40 2.96
CA ILE A 10 3.73 1.87 3.55
C ILE A 10 3.41 1.00 4.77
N GLN A 11 2.52 1.45 5.65
CA GLN A 11 2.09 0.68 6.81
C GLN A 11 1.41 -0.64 6.39
N ILE A 12 0.56 -0.62 5.35
CA ILE A 12 -0.06 -1.83 4.79
C ILE A 12 1.02 -2.76 4.22
N ALA A 13 1.96 -2.23 3.44
CA ALA A 13 3.04 -3.00 2.85
C ALA A 13 3.83 -3.77 3.92
N PHE A 14 4.20 -3.10 5.02
CA PHE A 14 4.90 -3.73 6.13
C PHE A 14 4.04 -4.76 6.89
N ARG A 15 2.74 -4.50 7.09
CA ARG A 15 1.81 -5.49 7.70
C ARG A 15 1.76 -6.80 6.92
N HIS A 16 1.84 -6.72 5.59
CA HIS A 16 1.85 -7.91 4.72
C HIS A 16 3.25 -8.48 4.48
N HIS A 17 4.27 -7.94 5.15
CA HIS A 17 5.68 -8.34 4.99
C HIS A 17 6.21 -8.13 3.56
N GLY A 18 5.72 -7.11 2.88
CA GLY A 18 6.30 -6.62 1.64
C GLY A 18 7.53 -5.75 1.90
N THR A 19 8.46 -5.76 0.96
CA THR A 19 9.65 -4.88 0.96
C THR A 19 9.36 -3.69 0.07
N LEU A 20 9.46 -2.48 0.63
CA LEU A 20 9.36 -1.25 -0.16
C LEU A 20 10.63 -1.08 -1.00
N GLU A 21 10.50 -1.14 -2.32
CA GLU A 21 11.62 -1.03 -3.26
C GLU A 21 11.87 0.43 -3.66
N ARG A 22 10.81 1.16 -4.04
CA ARG A 22 10.89 2.59 -4.41
C ARG A 22 9.53 3.28 -4.41
N ILE A 23 9.55 4.60 -4.25
CA ILE A 23 8.40 5.50 -4.45
C ILE A 23 8.60 6.25 -5.78
N MET A 24 7.53 6.40 -6.57
CA MET A 24 7.52 6.98 -7.92
C MET A 24 6.32 7.91 -8.07
N GLY A 25 6.50 9.20 -7.78
CA GLY A 25 5.40 10.17 -7.85
C GLY A 25 4.30 9.85 -6.84
N ASP A 26 3.13 9.48 -7.35
CA ASP A 26 1.95 9.06 -6.59
C ASP A 26 1.85 7.53 -6.38
N GLY A 27 2.80 6.77 -6.94
CA GLY A 27 2.87 5.32 -6.82
C GLY A 27 4.09 4.82 -6.04
N MET A 28 4.12 3.53 -5.76
CA MET A 28 5.29 2.84 -5.21
C MET A 28 5.35 1.38 -5.66
N ALA A 29 6.54 0.80 -5.60
CA ALA A 29 6.78 -0.61 -5.86
C ALA A 29 7.05 -1.35 -4.55
N ILE A 30 6.31 -2.44 -4.33
CA ILE A 30 6.45 -3.33 -3.18
C ILE A 30 6.79 -4.73 -3.72
N LEU A 31 7.87 -5.31 -3.22
CA LEU A 31 8.33 -6.64 -3.58
C LEU A 31 7.95 -7.66 -2.50
N PHE A 32 7.64 -8.87 -2.92
CA PHE A 32 7.39 -10.01 -2.03
C PHE A 32 8.34 -11.14 -2.40
N SER A 33 8.78 -11.90 -1.40
CA SER A 33 9.87 -12.88 -1.55
C SER A 33 11.25 -12.28 -1.92
N ALA A 34 11.49 -11.00 -1.62
CA ALA A 34 12.78 -10.32 -1.76
C ALA A 34 12.99 -9.32 -0.61
N PRO A 35 14.19 -9.22 -0.02
CA PRO A 35 15.39 -10.03 -0.27
C PRO A 35 15.31 -11.45 0.34
N LEU A 36 14.29 -11.71 1.17
CA LEU A 36 14.08 -12.99 1.83
C LEU A 36 12.99 -13.78 1.14
N ALA A 37 13.20 -15.09 0.96
CA ALA A 37 12.22 -15.98 0.37
C ALA A 37 10.97 -16.11 1.27
N GLN A 38 9.79 -16.07 0.67
CA GLN A 38 8.50 -16.21 1.34
C GLN A 38 7.68 -17.30 0.62
N PRO A 39 7.46 -18.48 1.21
CA PRO A 39 6.73 -19.57 0.54
C PRO A 39 5.30 -19.20 0.13
N ASP A 40 4.70 -18.26 0.85
CA ASP A 40 3.33 -17.75 0.68
C ASP A 40 3.29 -16.34 0.02
N HIS A 41 4.38 -15.91 -0.62
CA HIS A 41 4.52 -14.56 -1.19
C HIS A 41 3.38 -14.13 -2.11
N GLN A 42 2.79 -15.06 -2.86
CA GLN A 42 1.65 -14.80 -3.74
C GLN A 42 0.40 -14.38 -2.94
N GLN A 43 0.14 -15.06 -1.83
CA GLN A 43 -0.99 -14.78 -0.95
C GLN A 43 -0.79 -13.45 -0.23
N ARG A 44 0.43 -13.18 0.26
CA ARG A 44 0.80 -11.90 0.89
C ARG A 44 0.65 -10.73 -0.07
N ALA A 45 1.15 -10.87 -1.31
CA ALA A 45 1.03 -9.83 -2.33
C ALA A 45 -0.44 -9.53 -2.67
N LEU A 46 -1.26 -10.56 -2.82
CA LEU A 46 -2.69 -10.40 -3.08
C LEU A 46 -3.40 -9.74 -1.89
N ALA A 47 -3.17 -10.20 -0.66
CA ALA A 47 -3.77 -9.63 0.53
C ALA A 47 -3.39 -8.16 0.72
N CYS A 48 -2.11 -7.82 0.49
CA CYS A 48 -1.62 -6.45 0.51
C CYS A 48 -2.33 -5.57 -0.52
N ALA A 49 -2.43 -6.02 -1.77
CA ALA A 49 -3.10 -5.27 -2.83
C ALA A 49 -4.60 -5.05 -2.54
N LEU A 50 -5.27 -6.03 -1.94
CA LEU A 50 -6.67 -5.92 -1.54
C LEU A 50 -6.86 -4.88 -0.43
N GLU A 51 -5.99 -4.88 0.58
CA GLU A 51 -6.04 -3.92 1.69
C GLU A 51 -5.68 -2.51 1.23
N ILE A 52 -4.64 -2.34 0.40
CA ILE A 52 -4.32 -1.04 -0.23
C ILE A 52 -5.55 -0.52 -0.96
N ARG A 53 -6.20 -1.35 -1.77
CA ARG A 53 -7.38 -0.94 -2.53
C ARG A 53 -8.57 -0.55 -1.64
N GLN A 54 -8.75 -1.22 -0.51
CA GLN A 54 -9.76 -0.83 0.48
C GLN A 54 -9.41 0.53 1.10
N PHE A 55 -8.19 0.68 1.62
CA PHE A 55 -7.69 1.91 2.21
C PHE A 55 -7.81 3.11 1.25
N THR A 56 -7.40 2.94 -0.02
CA THR A 56 -7.48 4.00 -1.02
C THR A 56 -8.91 4.50 -1.22
N ARG A 57 -9.91 3.60 -1.21
CA ARG A 57 -11.32 3.99 -1.35
C ARG A 57 -11.83 4.76 -0.13
N GLU A 58 -11.49 4.29 1.06
CA GLU A 58 -11.86 4.95 2.32
C GLU A 58 -11.20 6.33 2.44
N HIS A 59 -9.92 6.43 2.10
CA HIS A 59 -9.17 7.68 2.11
C HIS A 59 -9.74 8.68 1.10
N ALA A 60 -10.03 8.26 -0.14
CA ALA A 60 -10.63 9.11 -1.15
C ALA A 60 -12.02 9.62 -0.74
N ALA A 61 -12.85 8.75 -0.13
CA ALA A 61 -14.16 9.17 0.38
C ALA A 61 -14.02 10.22 1.49
N ALA A 62 -13.08 10.04 2.42
CA ALA A 62 -12.82 11.00 3.50
C ALA A 62 -12.34 12.36 2.97
N GLN A 63 -11.48 12.37 1.94
CA GLN A 63 -10.99 13.60 1.29
C GLN A 63 -12.13 14.39 0.64
N HIS A 64 -13.04 13.68 -0.05
CA HIS A 64 -14.21 14.27 -0.68
C HIS A 64 -15.17 14.88 0.35
N THR A 65 -15.40 14.21 1.48
CA THR A 65 -16.21 14.77 2.58
C THR A 65 -15.57 16.00 3.21
N ALA A 66 -14.24 16.04 3.28
CA ALA A 66 -13.50 17.18 3.82
C ALA A 66 -13.38 18.37 2.83
N GLY A 67 -13.96 18.27 1.63
CA GLY A 67 -13.99 19.35 0.63
C GLY A 67 -12.67 19.57 -0.10
N ILE A 68 -11.77 18.57 -0.08
CA ILE A 68 -10.53 18.61 -0.87
C ILE A 68 -10.74 17.76 -2.12
N ALA A 69 -10.89 18.44 -3.26
CA ALA A 69 -10.94 17.85 -4.59
C ALA A 69 -10.26 18.79 -5.59
#